data_AF-A0A7S0JDU6-F1
#
_entry.id   AF-A0A7S0JDU6-F1
#
_cell.length_a   1.000
_cell.length_b   1.000
_cell.length_c   1.000
_cell.angle_alpha   90.00
_cell.angle_beta   90.00
_cell.angle_gamma   90.00
#
_symmetry.space_group_name_H-M   'P 1'
#
loop_
_entity.id
_entity.type
_entity.pdbx_description
1 polymer ?
#
loop_
_entity_poly.entity_id
_entity_poly.type
_entity_poly.pdbx_seq_one_letter_code
_entity_poly.pdbx_strand_id
1 'polypeptide(L)'
;MAHSKWWARGGMSIFCNGYGLLLAVLVTNSVSIASSLPLAVQMSLGVFLIAGFCCARRATPKAYFWLTVPMFSLALLLGLQVPYALAYYAWAFFLFQLKVGVCMSCCLHRYAAHAAFKCGPATNLALGCLGCLANQGGPIWWASKHRAHHKFCDGERDPHCAARMGEIEAFGFFTRQQCVDEQFAPAHIEGTCMRVIDTFALAFPLAECFLAWHLFGHGGLWASLASAFLSQTVTLFFNLANHPPSHAAAGVQKEDSACLATDDGGLYVPSNIFLYALSFLAPMANYLGEGAHHHHHDHASLARRPGLDWPYHCFIYPLAALQLVWAVKKAP
;
A
#
# COMPACT_ATOMS: atom_id res chain seq x y z
N MET A 1 -11.93 -17.37 23.87
CA MET A 1 -11.52 -16.20 23.05
C MET A 1 -12.78 -15.42 22.72
N ALA A 2 -13.00 -14.24 23.30
CA ALA A 2 -14.14 -13.40 22.93
C ALA A 2 -14.12 -13.19 21.42
N HIS A 3 -15.22 -13.46 20.72
CA HIS A 3 -15.31 -13.23 19.28
C HIS A 3 -15.02 -11.75 19.03
N SER A 4 -13.84 -11.44 18.47
CA SER A 4 -13.57 -10.10 17.99
C SER A 4 -14.69 -9.71 17.03
N LYS A 5 -15.23 -8.51 17.24
CA LYS A 5 -16.25 -7.90 16.39
C LYS A 5 -15.87 -8.08 14.92
N TRP A 6 -16.82 -8.37 14.03
CA TRP A 6 -16.50 -8.72 12.64
C TRP A 6 -15.68 -7.64 11.93
N TRP A 7 -15.88 -6.37 12.30
CA TRP A 7 -15.13 -5.22 11.82
C TRP A 7 -13.75 -5.01 12.46
N ALA A 8 -13.50 -5.58 13.64
CA ALA A 8 -12.17 -5.59 14.25
C ALA A 8 -11.20 -6.57 13.53
N ARG A 9 -11.75 -7.41 12.65
CA ARG A 9 -10.99 -8.27 11.72
C ARG A 9 -10.68 -7.57 10.40
N GLY A 10 -11.19 -6.34 10.21
CA GLY A 10 -10.92 -5.48 9.05
C GLY A 10 -9.43 -5.23 8.86
N GLY A 11 -9.01 -5.14 7.60
CA GLY A 11 -7.59 -5.10 7.21
C GLY A 11 -7.30 -6.03 6.02
N MET A 12 -6.01 -6.24 5.72
CA MET A 12 -5.48 -7.10 4.63
C MET A 12 -5.96 -8.58 4.66
N SER A 13 -6.88 -8.90 5.57
CA SER A 13 -7.64 -10.14 5.62
C SER A 13 -8.60 -10.24 4.44
N ILE A 14 -8.10 -10.73 3.31
CA ILE A 14 -8.87 -10.95 2.08
C ILE A 14 -10.04 -11.96 2.30
N PHE A 15 -10.08 -12.67 3.43
CA PHE A 15 -10.95 -13.85 3.60
C PHE A 15 -11.66 -14.01 4.95
N CYS A 16 -11.59 -13.07 5.88
CA CYS A 16 -12.48 -13.15 7.05
C CYS A 16 -13.88 -12.60 6.71
N ASN A 17 -14.64 -13.43 6.01
CA ASN A 17 -16.08 -13.38 5.73
C ASN A 17 -16.52 -12.54 4.51
N GLY A 18 -16.61 -13.18 3.34
CA GLY A 18 -17.44 -12.71 2.21
C GLY A 18 -16.86 -12.97 0.81
N TYR A 19 -15.56 -12.78 0.62
CA TYR A 19 -14.96 -12.75 -0.73
C TYR A 19 -14.38 -14.07 -1.24
N GLY A 20 -14.17 -15.07 -0.36
CA GLY A 20 -13.74 -16.40 -0.79
C GLY A 20 -14.70 -17.04 -1.80
N LEU A 21 -15.99 -16.74 -1.69
CA LEU A 21 -17.02 -17.19 -2.63
C LEU A 21 -17.03 -16.37 -3.92
N LEU A 22 -16.84 -15.05 -3.86
CA LEU A 22 -16.88 -14.16 -5.03
C LEU A 22 -15.67 -14.36 -5.95
N LEU A 23 -14.47 -14.51 -5.38
CA LEU A 23 -13.24 -14.86 -6.11
C LEU A 23 -13.32 -16.28 -6.66
N ALA A 24 -13.85 -17.25 -5.90
CA ALA A 24 -14.07 -18.60 -6.42
C ALA A 24 -15.05 -18.60 -7.60
N VAL A 25 -16.16 -17.84 -7.53
CA VAL A 25 -17.17 -17.74 -8.59
C VAL A 25 -16.64 -17.04 -9.85
N LEU A 26 -15.82 -16.01 -9.70
CA LEU A 26 -15.14 -15.35 -10.83
C LEU A 26 -14.08 -16.28 -11.47
N VAL A 27 -13.34 -17.03 -10.65
CA VAL A 27 -12.33 -17.99 -11.11
C VAL A 27 -12.97 -19.21 -11.78
N THR A 28 -14.06 -19.76 -11.26
CA THR A 28 -14.68 -20.98 -11.82
C THR A 28 -15.38 -20.76 -13.17
N ASN A 29 -15.82 -19.54 -13.48
CA ASN A 29 -16.34 -19.22 -14.82
C ASN A 29 -15.24 -18.81 -15.83
N SER A 30 -14.00 -18.67 -15.37
CA SER A 30 -12.89 -18.12 -16.17
C SER A 30 -11.88 -19.13 -16.69
N VAL A 31 -11.91 -20.42 -16.33
CA VAL A 31 -10.84 -21.36 -16.78
C VAL A 31 -10.81 -21.52 -18.31
N SER A 32 -11.96 -21.43 -18.98
CA SER A 32 -12.08 -21.40 -20.44
C SER A 32 -11.83 -20.01 -21.07
N ILE A 33 -11.98 -18.91 -20.30
CA ILE A 33 -11.72 -17.53 -20.74
C ILE A 33 -10.24 -17.16 -20.54
N ALA A 34 -9.61 -17.65 -19.46
CA ALA A 34 -8.26 -17.30 -19.04
C ALA A 34 -7.22 -17.74 -20.07
N SER A 35 -7.39 -18.91 -20.70
CA SER A 35 -6.51 -19.37 -21.78
C SER A 35 -6.57 -18.49 -23.05
N SER A 36 -7.65 -17.70 -23.23
CA SER A 36 -7.78 -16.74 -24.32
C SER A 36 -7.22 -15.35 -24.01
N LEU A 37 -6.83 -15.08 -22.76
CA LEU A 37 -6.23 -13.81 -22.35
C LEU A 37 -4.75 -13.75 -22.77
N PRO A 38 -4.19 -12.55 -23.05
CA PRO A 38 -2.76 -12.38 -23.20
C PRO A 38 -1.99 -12.89 -21.97
N LEU A 39 -0.82 -13.52 -22.18
CA LEU A 39 -0.04 -14.15 -21.11
C LEU A 39 0.26 -13.17 -19.95
N ALA A 40 0.59 -11.92 -20.25
CA ALA A 40 0.82 -10.88 -19.24
C ALA A 40 -0.39 -10.64 -18.32
N VAL A 41 -1.61 -10.73 -18.87
CA VAL A 41 -2.87 -10.60 -18.10
C VAL A 41 -3.09 -11.83 -17.25
N GLN A 42 -2.91 -13.03 -17.81
CA GLN A 42 -3.03 -14.29 -17.07
C GLN A 42 -2.08 -14.31 -15.86
N MET A 43 -0.83 -13.92 -16.07
CA MET A 43 0.17 -13.86 -15.00
C MET A 43 -0.18 -12.81 -13.95
N SER A 44 -0.64 -11.63 -14.36
CA SER A 44 -1.07 -10.58 -13.43
C SER A 44 -2.25 -11.05 -12.58
N LEU A 45 -3.25 -11.70 -13.18
CA LEU A 45 -4.36 -12.30 -12.44
C LEU A 45 -3.88 -13.41 -11.49
N GLY A 46 -2.96 -14.26 -11.96
CA GLY A 46 -2.32 -15.29 -11.14
C GLY A 46 -1.63 -14.71 -9.90
N VAL A 47 -0.91 -13.58 -10.06
CA VAL A 47 -0.29 -12.85 -8.94
C VAL A 47 -1.35 -12.42 -7.92
N PHE A 48 -2.44 -11.81 -8.35
CA PHE A 48 -3.51 -11.37 -7.45
C PHE A 48 -4.18 -12.54 -6.73
N LEU A 49 -4.42 -13.65 -7.43
CA LEU A 49 -5.00 -14.85 -6.83
C LEU A 49 -4.06 -15.49 -5.79
N ILE A 50 -2.77 -15.59 -6.11
CA ILE A 50 -1.76 -16.17 -5.23
C ILE A 50 -1.49 -15.25 -4.02
N ALA A 51 -1.41 -13.94 -4.23
CA ALA A 51 -1.32 -12.95 -3.17
C ALA A 51 -2.53 -13.05 -2.23
N GLY A 52 -3.73 -13.17 -2.82
CA GLY A 52 -4.97 -13.50 -2.15
C GLY A 52 -4.83 -14.73 -1.27
N PHE A 53 -4.52 -15.87 -1.88
CA PHE A 53 -4.37 -17.15 -1.19
C PHE A 53 -3.35 -17.10 -0.06
N CYS A 54 -2.19 -16.47 -0.27
CA CYS A 54 -1.17 -16.28 0.75
C CYS A 54 -1.71 -15.51 1.96
N CYS A 55 -2.46 -14.43 1.73
CA CYS A 55 -3.12 -13.71 2.83
C CYS A 55 -4.21 -14.57 3.49
N ALA A 56 -5.04 -15.29 2.71
CA ALA A 56 -6.10 -16.17 3.22
C ALA A 56 -5.58 -17.20 4.21
N ARG A 57 -4.45 -17.81 3.85
CA ARG A 57 -3.82 -18.89 4.61
C ARG A 57 -2.83 -18.38 5.64
N ARG A 58 -2.65 -17.05 5.77
CA ARG A 58 -1.58 -16.44 6.56
C ARG A 58 -0.25 -17.15 6.27
N ALA A 59 0.11 -17.20 4.99
CA ALA A 59 1.39 -17.73 4.56
C ALA A 59 2.54 -16.94 5.21
N THR A 60 3.75 -17.49 5.19
CA THR A 60 4.92 -16.72 5.63
C THR A 60 5.16 -15.55 4.67
N PRO A 61 5.66 -14.40 5.16
CA PRO A 61 6.13 -13.31 4.32
C PRO A 61 7.07 -13.78 3.21
N LYS A 62 7.97 -14.74 3.52
CA LYS A 62 8.84 -15.40 2.53
C LYS A 62 8.07 -16.11 1.42
N ALA A 63 7.07 -16.92 1.76
CA ALA A 63 6.24 -17.60 0.77
C ALA A 63 5.50 -16.59 -0.11
N TYR A 64 4.93 -15.54 0.49
CA TYR A 64 4.30 -14.45 -0.25
C TYR A 64 5.27 -13.80 -1.24
N PHE A 65 6.45 -13.41 -0.77
CA PHE A 65 7.46 -12.72 -1.56
C PHE A 65 7.88 -13.56 -2.78
N TRP A 66 8.30 -14.80 -2.55
CA TRP A 66 8.83 -15.66 -3.60
C TRP A 66 7.78 -16.14 -4.61
N LEU A 67 6.51 -16.19 -4.22
CA LEU A 67 5.43 -16.54 -5.12
C LEU A 67 4.91 -15.35 -5.93
N THR A 68 4.89 -14.15 -5.36
CA THR A 68 4.23 -12.99 -5.99
C THR A 68 5.21 -12.08 -6.72
N VAL A 69 6.35 -11.72 -6.12
CA VAL A 69 7.27 -10.72 -6.67
C VAL A 69 7.92 -11.19 -7.99
N PRO A 70 8.50 -12.40 -8.09
CA PRO A 70 9.08 -12.86 -9.35
C PRO A 70 8.05 -13.02 -10.48
N MET A 71 6.87 -13.55 -10.14
CA MET A 71 5.80 -13.75 -11.11
C MET A 71 5.27 -12.41 -11.63
N PHE A 72 5.18 -11.41 -10.77
CA PHE A 72 4.79 -10.06 -11.17
C PHE A 72 5.85 -9.37 -12.03
N SER A 73 7.14 -9.48 -11.66
CA SER A 73 8.23 -8.94 -12.47
C SER A 73 8.19 -9.54 -13.88
N LEU A 74 7.92 -10.84 -14.01
CA LEU A 74 7.74 -11.48 -15.31
C LEU A 74 6.46 -10.98 -16.02
N ALA A 75 5.34 -10.79 -15.32
CA ALA A 75 4.12 -10.20 -15.90
C ALA A 75 4.34 -8.78 -16.44
N LEU A 76 5.17 -7.98 -15.76
CA LEU A 76 5.60 -6.67 -16.24
C LEU A 76 6.51 -6.74 -17.46
N LEU A 77 7.36 -7.75 -17.60
CA LEU A 77 8.21 -7.90 -18.81
C LEU A 77 7.40 -8.37 -20.03
N LEU A 78 6.43 -9.25 -19.80
CA LEU A 78 5.59 -9.83 -20.86
C LEU A 78 4.51 -8.86 -21.37
N GLY A 79 4.21 -7.78 -20.63
CA GLY A 79 3.31 -6.73 -21.09
C GLY A 79 3.76 -6.05 -22.40
N LEU A 80 5.04 -6.17 -22.79
CA LEU A 80 5.58 -5.67 -24.05
C LEU A 80 5.04 -6.39 -25.30
N GLN A 81 4.41 -7.55 -25.11
CA GLN A 81 4.00 -8.43 -26.21
C GLN A 81 2.58 -8.15 -26.73
N VAL A 82 1.88 -7.11 -26.24
CA VAL A 82 0.52 -6.75 -26.68
C VAL A 82 0.52 -5.51 -27.59
N PRO A 83 -0.41 -5.39 -28.55
CA PRO A 83 -0.61 -4.16 -29.30
C PRO A 83 -0.82 -2.96 -28.37
N TYR A 84 -0.27 -1.79 -28.74
CA TYR A 84 -0.31 -0.57 -27.94
C TYR A 84 0.34 -0.69 -26.55
N ALA A 85 1.27 -1.64 -26.35
CA ALA A 85 1.96 -1.86 -25.09
C ALA A 85 2.42 -0.55 -24.43
N LEU A 86 3.09 0.35 -25.18
CA LEU A 86 3.60 1.61 -24.63
C LEU A 86 2.51 2.49 -24.01
N ALA A 87 1.32 2.54 -24.62
CA ALA A 87 0.18 3.29 -24.07
C ALA A 87 -0.31 2.66 -22.75
N TYR A 88 -0.37 1.33 -22.68
CA TYR A 88 -0.74 0.62 -21.45
C TYR A 88 0.33 0.75 -20.36
N TYR A 89 1.63 0.75 -20.69
CA TYR A 89 2.69 1.04 -19.71
C TYR A 89 2.60 2.47 -19.20
N ALA A 90 2.40 3.45 -20.08
CA ALA A 90 2.23 4.84 -19.68
C ALA A 90 1.01 5.01 -18.76
N TRP A 91 -0.09 4.33 -19.08
CA TRP A 91 -1.29 4.34 -18.26
C TRP A 91 -1.09 3.61 -16.92
N ALA A 92 -0.48 2.42 -16.90
CA ALA A 92 -0.14 1.70 -15.69
C ALA A 92 0.77 2.54 -14.78
N PHE A 93 1.79 3.19 -15.36
CA PHE A 93 2.67 4.10 -14.64
C PHE A 93 1.89 5.30 -14.09
N PHE A 94 1.03 5.93 -14.88
CA PHE A 94 0.18 7.03 -14.41
C PHE A 94 -0.73 6.63 -13.25
N LEU A 95 -1.43 5.49 -13.36
CA LEU A 95 -2.26 4.96 -12.27
C LEU A 95 -1.42 4.64 -11.04
N PHE A 96 -0.22 4.09 -11.22
CA PHE A 96 0.71 3.81 -10.13
C PHE A 96 1.09 5.09 -9.38
N GLN A 97 1.43 6.19 -10.09
CA GLN A 97 1.70 7.49 -9.47
C GLN A 97 0.51 7.97 -8.64
N LEU A 98 -0.72 7.87 -9.18
CA LEU A 98 -1.94 8.26 -8.46
C LEU A 98 -2.21 7.38 -7.23
N LYS A 99 -1.97 6.07 -7.32
CA LYS A 99 -2.15 5.14 -6.20
C LYS A 99 -1.17 5.43 -5.08
N VAL A 100 0.10 5.68 -5.37
CA VAL A 100 1.09 5.98 -4.33
C VAL A 100 0.91 7.41 -3.80
N GLY A 101 0.76 8.41 -4.67
CA GLY A 101 0.67 9.81 -4.26
C GLY A 101 -0.67 10.19 -3.64
N VAL A 102 -1.79 9.82 -4.25
CA VAL A 102 -3.12 10.21 -3.74
C VAL A 102 -3.65 9.17 -2.77
N CYS A 103 -3.72 7.92 -3.20
CA CYS A 103 -4.42 6.89 -2.42
C CYS A 103 -3.63 6.54 -1.15
N MET A 104 -2.35 6.20 -1.28
CA MET A 104 -1.50 5.91 -0.12
C MET A 104 -1.10 7.20 0.60
N SER A 105 -0.34 8.10 -0.03
CA SER A 105 0.27 9.24 0.67
C SER A 105 -0.77 10.23 1.21
N CYS A 106 -1.72 10.71 0.40
CA CYS A 106 -2.72 11.67 0.89
C CYS A 106 -3.79 11.01 1.77
N CYS A 107 -4.39 9.89 1.35
CA CYS A 107 -5.57 9.33 2.02
C CYS A 107 -5.20 8.39 3.18
N LEU A 108 -4.33 7.40 2.97
CA LEU A 108 -3.95 6.47 4.04
C LEU A 108 -2.95 7.10 5.03
N HIS A 109 -1.92 7.74 4.51
CA HIS A 109 -0.81 8.22 5.32
C HIS A 109 -1.11 9.56 6.00
N ARG A 110 -1.28 10.64 5.24
CA ARG A 110 -1.45 11.99 5.82
C ARG A 110 -2.81 12.16 6.49
N TYR A 111 -3.89 11.68 5.87
CA TYR A 111 -5.22 11.78 6.46
C TYR A 111 -5.49 10.72 7.52
N ALA A 112 -5.54 9.43 7.15
CA ALA A 112 -5.98 8.38 8.08
C ALA A 112 -4.96 8.13 9.21
N ALA A 113 -3.65 8.05 8.94
CA ALA A 113 -2.68 7.83 10.02
C ALA A 113 -2.44 9.10 10.85
N HIS A 114 -2.24 10.26 10.21
CA HIS A 114 -1.68 11.44 10.89
C HIS A 114 -2.63 12.60 11.14
N ALA A 115 -3.88 12.51 10.67
CA ALA A 115 -4.87 13.60 10.79
C ALA A 115 -4.27 14.96 10.37
N ALA A 116 -3.58 14.97 9.23
CA ALA A 116 -2.85 16.14 8.74
C ALA A 116 -3.77 17.30 8.32
N PHE A 117 -5.06 16.98 8.11
CA PHE A 117 -6.14 17.92 7.87
C PHE A 117 -7.47 17.33 8.37
N LYS A 118 -8.50 18.16 8.44
CA LYS A 118 -9.88 17.79 8.80
C LYS A 118 -10.78 17.86 7.57
N CYS A 119 -11.87 17.11 7.56
CA CYS A 119 -12.86 17.14 6.49
C CYS A 119 -14.25 16.73 7.00
N GLY A 120 -15.29 16.99 6.21
CA GLY A 120 -16.67 16.61 6.53
C GLY A 120 -16.94 15.12 6.29
N PRO A 121 -18.10 14.59 6.74
CA PRO A 121 -18.42 13.16 6.63
C PRO A 121 -18.38 12.59 5.21
N ALA A 122 -18.87 13.33 4.22
CA ALA A 122 -18.85 12.91 2.82
C ALA A 122 -17.41 12.79 2.29
N THR A 123 -16.58 13.81 2.53
CA THR A 123 -15.16 13.80 2.17
C THR A 123 -14.40 12.70 2.92
N ASN A 124 -14.71 12.46 4.21
CA ASN A 124 -14.11 11.37 4.99
C ASN A 124 -14.35 10.01 4.32
N LEU A 125 -15.59 9.71 3.92
CA LEU A 125 -15.90 8.47 3.21
C LEU A 125 -15.23 8.40 1.83
N ALA A 126 -15.24 9.51 1.07
CA ALA A 126 -14.57 9.56 -0.23
C ALA A 126 -13.06 9.29 -0.11
N LEU A 127 -12.38 9.88 0.86
CA LEU A 127 -10.96 9.61 1.14
C LEU A 127 -10.73 8.18 1.60
N GLY A 128 -11.65 7.58 2.37
CA GLY A 128 -11.59 6.17 2.74
C GLY A 128 -11.63 5.26 1.51
N CYS A 129 -12.61 5.46 0.61
CA CYS A 129 -12.74 4.71 -0.63
C CYS A 129 -11.52 4.90 -1.55
N LEU A 130 -11.04 6.14 -1.71
CA LEU A 130 -9.84 6.43 -2.50
C LEU A 130 -8.60 5.77 -1.90
N GLY A 131 -8.45 5.77 -0.57
CA GLY A 131 -7.35 5.10 0.12
C GLY A 131 -7.27 3.61 -0.20
N CYS A 132 -8.41 2.92 -0.27
CA CYS A 132 -8.47 1.49 -0.62
C CYS A 132 -7.91 1.17 -2.01
N LEU A 133 -7.94 2.11 -2.97
CA LEU A 133 -7.37 1.93 -4.31
C LEU A 133 -5.84 1.82 -4.32
N ALA A 134 -5.17 2.16 -3.21
CA ALA A 134 -3.74 1.94 -3.02
C ALA A 134 -3.34 0.45 -2.96
N ASN A 135 -4.32 -0.46 -2.88
CA ASN A 135 -4.10 -1.90 -2.79
C ASN A 135 -3.25 -2.30 -1.55
N GLN A 136 -3.45 -1.60 -0.44
CA GLN A 136 -2.69 -1.77 0.82
C GLN A 136 -3.61 -1.98 2.03
N GLY A 137 -4.81 -2.51 1.81
CA GLY A 137 -5.81 -2.71 2.86
C GLY A 137 -6.64 -1.46 3.14
N GLY A 138 -7.40 -1.53 4.23
CA GLY A 138 -8.32 -0.47 4.63
C GLY A 138 -7.65 0.68 5.39
N PRO A 139 -8.28 1.86 5.43
CA PRO A 139 -7.72 3.06 6.05
C PRO A 139 -7.50 2.95 7.57
N ILE A 140 -8.36 2.23 8.30
CA ILE A 140 -8.24 2.04 9.75
C ILE A 140 -7.12 1.04 10.03
N TRP A 141 -7.08 -0.09 9.30
CA TRP A 141 -6.00 -1.07 9.43
C TRP A 141 -4.65 -0.44 9.11
N TRP A 142 -4.51 0.19 7.95
CA TRP A 142 -3.26 0.79 7.50
C TRP A 142 -2.77 1.83 8.49
N ALA A 143 -3.66 2.74 8.92
CA ALA A 143 -3.34 3.75 9.94
C ALA A 143 -2.93 3.13 11.27
N SER A 144 -3.59 2.06 11.72
CA SER A 144 -3.24 1.38 12.98
C SER A 144 -1.82 0.79 12.94
N LYS A 145 -1.42 0.18 11.81
CA LYS A 145 -0.08 -0.37 11.62
C LYS A 145 0.96 0.73 11.50
N HIS A 146 0.67 1.78 10.74
CA HIS A 146 1.58 2.93 10.60
C HIS A 146 1.83 3.64 11.92
N ARG A 147 0.78 3.82 12.74
CA ARG A 147 0.90 4.39 14.09
C ARG A 147 1.65 3.48 15.05
N ALA A 148 1.45 2.16 14.97
CA ALA A 148 2.25 1.20 15.73
C ALA A 148 3.74 1.30 15.37
N HIS A 149 4.04 1.43 14.06
CA HIS A 149 5.40 1.67 13.58
C HIS A 149 5.98 2.98 14.15
N HIS A 150 5.30 4.12 14.06
CA HIS A 150 5.80 5.35 14.70
C HIS A 150 6.03 5.21 16.21
N LYS A 151 5.13 4.51 16.91
CA LYS A 151 5.23 4.36 18.37
C LYS A 151 6.38 3.44 18.79
N PHE A 152 6.71 2.45 17.97
CA PHE A 152 7.68 1.40 18.28
C PHE A 152 8.81 1.33 17.26
N CYS A 153 9.06 2.41 16.53
CA CYS A 153 9.95 2.48 15.37
C CYS A 153 11.26 1.74 15.65
N ASP A 154 11.61 0.80 14.74
CA ASP A 154 12.83 -0.01 14.81
C ASP A 154 12.99 -0.88 16.08
N GLY A 155 11.91 -1.04 16.84
CA GLY A 155 11.83 -1.81 18.07
C GLY A 155 11.08 -3.13 17.92
N GLU A 156 10.86 -3.82 19.05
CA GLU A 156 10.24 -5.15 19.07
C GLU A 156 8.80 -5.21 18.57
N ARG A 157 8.06 -4.13 18.84
CA ARG A 157 6.64 -4.03 18.54
C ARG A 157 6.36 -3.29 17.24
N ASP A 158 7.41 -2.88 16.52
CA ASP A 158 7.28 -2.38 15.15
C ASP A 158 6.75 -3.52 14.25
N PRO A 159 5.62 -3.33 13.55
CA PRO A 159 5.05 -4.37 12.69
C PRO A 159 5.97 -4.80 11.54
N HIS A 160 6.94 -3.98 11.13
CA HIS A 160 7.79 -4.23 9.96
C HIS A 160 9.25 -3.79 10.13
N CYS A 161 9.84 -3.96 11.32
CA CYS A 161 11.25 -3.64 11.58
C CYS A 161 12.22 -4.60 10.85
N ALA A 162 12.71 -4.18 9.68
CA ALA A 162 13.58 -4.98 8.82
C ALA A 162 14.91 -5.36 9.48
N ALA A 163 15.45 -4.48 10.33
CA ALA A 163 16.60 -4.72 11.18
C ALA A 163 16.50 -6.00 12.04
N ARG A 164 15.29 -6.34 12.51
CA ARG A 164 15.07 -7.47 13.41
C ARG A 164 14.57 -8.73 12.71
N MET A 165 13.64 -8.59 11.77
CA MET A 165 13.02 -9.74 11.10
C MET A 165 13.67 -10.08 9.74
N GLY A 166 14.49 -9.18 9.20
CA GLY A 166 15.07 -9.29 7.86
C GLY A 166 14.17 -8.70 6.77
N GLU A 167 14.79 -8.34 5.64
CA GLU A 167 14.17 -7.60 4.52
C GLU A 167 12.86 -8.23 4.02
N ILE A 168 12.88 -9.54 3.73
CA ILE A 168 11.73 -10.25 3.15
C ILE A 168 10.59 -10.40 4.17
N GLU A 169 10.91 -10.58 5.45
CA GLU A 169 9.89 -10.70 6.50
C GLU A 169 9.19 -9.35 6.72
N ALA A 170 9.96 -8.25 6.75
CA ALA A 170 9.42 -6.90 6.86
C ALA A 170 8.62 -6.51 5.61
N PHE A 171 9.08 -6.86 4.42
CA PHE A 171 8.34 -6.63 3.17
C PHE A 171 6.96 -7.28 3.19
N GLY A 172 6.86 -8.53 3.65
CA GLY A 172 5.60 -9.29 3.65
C GLY A 172 4.83 -9.27 4.97
N PHE A 173 5.14 -8.37 5.91
CA PHE A 173 4.65 -8.40 7.30
C PHE A 173 3.11 -8.50 7.42
N PHE A 174 2.40 -7.86 6.50
CA PHE A 174 0.94 -7.80 6.44
C PHE A 174 0.28 -9.18 6.30
N THR A 175 0.99 -10.18 5.78
CA THR A 175 0.50 -11.57 5.70
C THR A 175 0.23 -12.17 7.08
N ARG A 176 0.89 -11.65 8.12
CA ARG A 176 0.73 -12.03 9.52
C ARG A 176 -0.04 -10.98 10.32
N GLN A 177 0.18 -9.70 10.02
CA GLN A 177 -0.37 -8.55 10.74
C GLN A 177 -1.72 -8.09 10.15
N GLN A 178 -2.72 -8.97 10.06
CA GLN A 178 -3.95 -8.69 9.30
C GLN A 178 -5.06 -7.97 10.06
N CYS A 179 -5.05 -8.00 11.40
CA CYS A 179 -6.08 -7.37 12.21
C CYS A 179 -5.75 -5.90 12.48
N VAL A 180 -6.78 -5.07 12.68
CA VAL A 180 -6.64 -3.72 13.22
C VAL A 180 -6.04 -3.80 14.62
N ASP A 181 -5.01 -3.01 14.88
CA ASP A 181 -4.55 -2.78 16.25
C ASP A 181 -5.44 -1.71 16.88
N GLU A 182 -6.50 -2.13 17.57
CA GLU A 182 -7.56 -1.24 18.08
C GLU A 182 -7.03 -0.09 18.95
N GLN A 183 -5.93 -0.30 19.68
CA GLN A 183 -5.27 0.74 20.47
C GLN A 183 -4.68 1.88 19.62
N PHE A 184 -4.42 1.63 18.33
CA PHE A 184 -3.85 2.57 17.38
C PHE A 184 -4.87 3.04 16.33
N ALA A 185 -6.13 2.60 16.41
CA ALA A 185 -7.14 2.96 15.43
C ALA A 185 -7.36 4.50 15.38
N PRO A 186 -7.49 5.09 14.17
CA PRO A 186 -7.65 6.53 14.00
C PRO A 186 -9.03 7.03 14.41
N ALA A 187 -9.13 7.52 15.65
CA ALA A 187 -10.36 8.06 16.24
C ALA A 187 -11.07 9.12 15.38
N HIS A 188 -10.37 9.89 14.56
CA HIS A 188 -11.00 10.94 13.72
C HIS A 188 -11.71 10.41 12.48
N ILE A 189 -11.45 9.18 12.06
CA ILE A 189 -12.17 8.51 10.95
C ILE A 189 -13.04 7.34 11.42
N GLU A 190 -13.01 7.03 12.73
CA GLU A 190 -13.80 5.96 13.33
C GLU A 190 -15.29 6.15 13.06
N GLY A 191 -15.96 5.04 12.73
CA GLY A 191 -17.41 5.01 12.47
C GLY A 191 -17.81 3.78 11.67
N THR A 192 -19.09 3.42 11.75
CA THR A 192 -19.62 2.20 11.11
C THR A 192 -19.33 2.16 9.61
N CYS A 193 -19.56 3.25 8.89
CA CYS A 193 -19.31 3.31 7.45
C CYS A 193 -17.82 3.13 7.11
N MET A 194 -16.92 3.77 7.88
CA MET A 194 -15.48 3.62 7.64
C MET A 194 -15.00 2.20 7.98
N ARG A 195 -15.54 1.57 9.03
CA ARG A 195 -15.26 0.17 9.38
C ARG A 195 -15.75 -0.80 8.31
N VAL A 196 -16.88 -0.51 7.65
CA VAL A 196 -17.37 -1.27 6.48
C VAL A 196 -16.40 -1.11 5.31
N ILE A 197 -15.99 0.12 4.96
CA ILE A 197 -15.00 0.38 3.91
C ILE A 197 -13.70 -0.36 4.21
N ASP A 198 -13.20 -0.28 5.44
CA ASP A 198 -11.97 -0.94 5.88
C ASP A 198 -12.04 -2.47 5.75
N THR A 199 -13.18 -3.06 6.14
CA THR A 199 -13.43 -4.51 6.02
C THR A 199 -13.46 -4.96 4.56
N PHE A 200 -14.03 -4.14 3.66
CA PHE A 200 -14.20 -4.46 2.25
C PHE A 200 -13.20 -3.73 1.35
N ALA A 201 -12.04 -3.36 1.88
CA ALA A 201 -11.07 -2.52 1.17
C ALA A 201 -10.65 -3.09 -0.20
N LEU A 202 -10.58 -4.41 -0.35
CA LEU A 202 -10.22 -5.06 -1.63
C LEU A 202 -11.31 -4.90 -2.71
N ALA A 203 -12.56 -4.64 -2.34
CA ALA A 203 -13.65 -4.44 -3.30
C ALA A 203 -13.36 -3.28 -4.26
N PHE A 204 -12.67 -2.24 -3.79
CA PHE A 204 -12.36 -1.03 -4.55
C PHE A 204 -11.37 -1.28 -5.70
N PRO A 205 -10.16 -1.81 -5.48
CA PRO A 205 -9.24 -2.14 -6.57
C PRO A 205 -9.80 -3.24 -7.49
N LEU A 206 -10.64 -4.17 -6.98
CA LEU A 206 -11.32 -5.14 -7.84
C LEU A 206 -12.38 -4.49 -8.74
N ALA A 207 -13.15 -3.54 -8.22
CA ALA A 207 -14.11 -2.76 -9.01
C ALA A 207 -13.38 -1.93 -10.07
N GLU A 208 -12.23 -1.33 -9.74
CA GLU A 208 -11.38 -0.64 -10.72
C GLU A 208 -10.91 -1.61 -11.83
N CYS A 209 -10.39 -2.79 -11.47
CA CYS A 209 -9.98 -3.80 -12.45
C CYS A 209 -11.14 -4.22 -13.37
N PHE A 210 -12.33 -4.44 -12.78
CA PHE A 210 -13.54 -4.78 -13.52
C PHE A 210 -13.92 -3.68 -14.52
N LEU A 211 -13.94 -2.42 -14.07
CA LEU A 211 -14.25 -1.27 -14.94
C LEU A 211 -13.19 -1.08 -16.03
N ALA A 212 -11.90 -1.21 -15.69
CA ALA A 212 -10.81 -1.09 -16.64
C ALA A 212 -10.90 -2.16 -17.74
N TRP A 213 -11.29 -3.40 -17.38
CA TRP A 213 -11.56 -4.45 -18.35
C TRP A 213 -12.75 -4.14 -19.25
N HIS A 214 -13.89 -3.70 -18.68
CA HIS A 214 -15.10 -3.46 -19.46
C HIS A 214 -14.97 -2.28 -20.42
N LEU A 215 -14.21 -1.24 -20.03
CA LEU A 215 -14.06 -0.03 -20.82
C LEU A 215 -12.89 -0.08 -21.79
N PHE A 216 -11.81 -0.81 -21.45
CA PHE A 216 -10.55 -0.75 -22.18
C PHE A 216 -9.92 -2.13 -22.45
N GLY A 217 -10.71 -3.19 -22.27
CA GLY A 217 -10.31 -4.56 -22.57
C GLY A 217 -9.13 -5.06 -21.74
N HIS A 218 -8.38 -5.99 -22.32
CA HIS A 218 -7.29 -6.68 -21.64
C HIS A 218 -6.13 -5.75 -21.23
N GLY A 219 -5.85 -4.73 -22.04
CA GLY A 219 -4.79 -3.78 -21.72
C GLY A 219 -5.13 -2.86 -20.55
N GLY A 220 -6.40 -2.42 -20.44
CA GLY A 220 -6.86 -1.68 -19.27
C GLY A 220 -6.85 -2.53 -18.00
N LEU A 221 -7.31 -3.78 -18.09
CA LEU A 221 -7.21 -4.73 -16.98
C LEU A 221 -5.76 -4.91 -16.53
N TRP A 222 -4.84 -5.13 -17.47
CA TRP A 222 -3.41 -5.26 -17.17
C TRP A 222 -2.86 -3.99 -16.51
N ALA A 223 -3.19 -2.80 -17.00
CA ALA A 223 -2.71 -1.55 -16.43
C ALA A 223 -3.20 -1.33 -14.98
N SER A 224 -4.45 -1.70 -14.68
CA SER A 224 -4.99 -1.62 -13.31
C SER A 224 -4.33 -2.64 -12.38
N LEU A 225 -4.15 -3.89 -12.81
CA LEU A 225 -3.45 -4.92 -12.03
C LEU A 225 -1.97 -4.55 -11.79
N ALA A 226 -1.28 -4.11 -12.84
CA ALA A 226 0.12 -3.71 -12.80
C ALA A 226 0.34 -2.53 -11.83
N SER A 227 -0.49 -1.49 -11.95
CA SER A 227 -0.38 -0.32 -11.08
C SER A 227 -0.71 -0.62 -9.62
N ALA A 228 -1.67 -1.49 -9.34
CA ALA A 228 -2.03 -1.89 -7.98
C ALA A 228 -0.93 -2.73 -7.30
N PHE A 229 -0.27 -3.63 -8.04
CA PHE A 229 0.85 -4.39 -7.47
C PHE A 229 2.12 -3.54 -7.33
N LEU A 230 2.42 -2.67 -8.29
CA LEU A 230 3.51 -1.69 -8.17
C LEU A 230 3.29 -0.79 -6.96
N SER A 231 2.06 -0.29 -6.77
CA SER A 231 1.74 0.56 -5.62
C SER A 231 2.01 -0.13 -4.30
N GLN A 232 1.66 -1.41 -4.15
CA GLN A 232 1.91 -2.14 -2.91
C GLN A 232 3.40 -2.47 -2.74
N THR A 233 4.04 -2.98 -3.80
CA THR A 233 5.44 -3.42 -3.77
C THR A 233 6.39 -2.27 -3.48
N VAL A 234 6.19 -1.12 -4.12
CA VAL A 234 7.11 0.01 -3.99
C VAL A 234 6.95 0.72 -2.63
N THR A 235 5.74 0.80 -2.08
CA THR A 235 5.57 1.40 -0.74
C THR A 235 6.12 0.50 0.36
N LEU A 236 5.98 -0.83 0.24
CA LEU A 236 6.64 -1.77 1.14
C LEU A 236 8.16 -1.69 1.02
N PHE A 237 8.68 -1.47 -0.19
CA PHE A 237 10.09 -1.21 -0.40
C PHE A 237 10.54 0.13 0.21
N PHE A 238 9.73 1.19 0.16
CA PHE A 238 10.05 2.46 0.83
C PHE A 238 10.27 2.28 2.34
N ASN A 239 9.50 1.40 2.98
CA ASN A 239 9.75 1.07 4.39
C ASN A 239 11.15 0.49 4.61
N LEU A 240 11.61 -0.41 3.73
CA LEU A 240 12.96 -0.98 3.82
C LEU A 240 14.05 0.05 3.50
N ALA A 241 13.83 0.85 2.46
CA ALA A 241 14.77 1.86 2.00
C ALA A 241 14.99 2.95 3.06
N ASN A 242 13.92 3.41 3.69
CA ASN A 242 13.96 4.46 4.70
C ASN A 242 14.25 3.93 6.11
N HIS A 243 14.15 2.61 6.36
CA HIS A 243 14.61 1.93 7.58
C HIS A 243 15.56 0.76 7.25
N PRO A 244 16.80 1.05 6.82
CA PRO A 244 17.75 0.01 6.40
C PRO A 244 18.12 -0.94 7.57
N PRO A 245 18.16 -2.27 7.34
CA PRO A 245 18.58 -3.24 8.36
C PRO A 245 20.00 -3.01 8.90
N SER A 246 20.89 -2.43 8.08
CA SER A 246 22.31 -2.21 8.41
C SER A 246 22.52 -1.24 9.58
N HIS A 247 21.60 -0.32 9.84
CA HIS A 247 21.72 0.61 10.96
C HIS A 247 21.52 -0.06 12.33
N ALA A 248 20.82 -1.20 12.40
CA ALA A 248 20.73 -1.99 13.62
C ALA A 248 21.89 -2.98 13.80
N ALA A 249 22.48 -3.47 12.70
CA ALA A 249 23.63 -4.37 12.74
C ALA A 249 24.94 -3.69 13.19
N ALA A 250 25.02 -2.35 13.09
CA ALA A 250 26.17 -1.55 13.51
C ALA A 250 26.36 -1.46 15.04
N GLY A 251 25.68 -2.30 15.83
CA GLY A 251 25.90 -2.37 17.28
C GLY A 251 25.46 -1.13 18.04
N VAL A 252 24.60 -0.29 17.46
CA VAL A 252 23.95 0.82 18.18
C VAL A 252 22.91 0.22 19.12
N GLN A 253 23.36 -0.37 20.23
CA GLN A 253 22.53 -0.53 21.40
C GLN A 253 22.30 0.88 21.95
N LYS A 254 21.07 1.39 21.81
CA LYS A 254 20.68 2.66 22.42
C LYS A 254 19.70 2.41 23.54
N GLU A 255 19.94 3.14 24.63
CA GLU A 255 18.94 3.52 25.61
C GLU A 255 17.79 4.25 24.87
N ASP A 256 16.56 3.74 25.07
CA ASP A 256 15.26 4.33 24.78
C ASP A 256 15.12 5.38 23.64
N SER A 257 14.39 5.01 22.58
CA SER A 257 13.47 5.86 21.77
C SER A 257 13.91 6.61 20.49
N ALA A 258 15.15 6.53 19.99
CA ALA A 258 15.50 7.19 18.72
C ALA A 258 15.23 6.30 17.49
N CYS A 259 14.27 6.71 16.65
CA CYS A 259 13.92 6.07 15.37
C CYS A 259 15.09 6.16 14.37
N LEU A 260 15.36 5.09 13.59
CA LEU A 260 16.50 5.01 12.66
C LEU A 260 16.10 5.35 11.21
N ALA A 261 15.00 6.07 11.04
CA ALA A 261 14.56 6.58 9.75
C ALA A 261 15.66 7.39 9.06
N THR A 262 15.81 7.23 7.76
CA THR A 262 16.77 8.00 6.95
C THR A 262 16.04 8.80 5.86
N ASP A 263 16.55 9.99 5.55
CA ASP A 263 16.13 10.75 4.37
C ASP A 263 16.89 10.31 3.09
N ASP A 264 17.87 9.41 3.27
CA ASP A 264 18.79 8.91 2.25
C ASP A 264 18.37 7.54 1.71
N GLY A 265 17.10 7.16 1.81
CA GLY A 265 16.65 5.80 1.45
C GLY A 265 17.01 5.35 0.02
N GLY A 266 17.34 6.28 -0.87
CA GLY A 266 17.92 5.99 -2.19
C GLY A 266 19.33 5.39 -2.21
N LEU A 267 20.08 5.42 -1.10
CA LEU A 267 21.43 4.86 -0.97
C LEU A 267 21.46 3.45 -0.39
N TYR A 268 20.34 2.95 0.13
CA TYR A 268 20.26 1.58 0.62
C TYR A 268 20.28 0.58 -0.54
N VAL A 269 21.14 -0.43 -0.41
CA VAL A 269 21.29 -1.53 -1.38
C VAL A 269 20.77 -2.81 -0.73
N PRO A 270 19.57 -3.29 -1.11
CA PRO A 270 19.02 -4.55 -0.60
C PRO A 270 19.87 -5.75 -1.01
N SER A 271 19.89 -6.78 -0.16
CA SER A 271 20.60 -8.02 -0.45
C SER A 271 19.95 -8.87 -1.55
N ASN A 272 18.64 -8.74 -1.73
CA ASN A 272 17.86 -9.52 -2.69
C ASN A 272 17.75 -8.83 -4.05
N ILE A 273 17.98 -9.55 -5.15
CA ILE A 273 17.94 -9.00 -6.52
C ILE A 273 16.60 -8.34 -6.89
N PHE A 274 15.47 -8.87 -6.42
CA PHE A 274 14.16 -8.29 -6.72
C PHE A 274 13.93 -7.00 -5.95
N LEU A 275 14.42 -6.90 -4.70
CA LEU A 275 14.37 -5.65 -3.94
C LEU A 275 15.35 -4.62 -4.49
N TYR A 276 16.56 -5.05 -4.88
CA TYR A 276 17.53 -4.19 -5.56
C TYR A 276 16.98 -3.63 -6.87
N ALA A 277 16.24 -4.46 -7.62
CA ALA A 277 15.53 -4.01 -8.81
C ALA A 277 14.42 -2.99 -8.52
N LEU A 278 14.04 -2.70 -7.26
CA LEU A 278 13.11 -1.60 -6.93
C LEU A 278 13.85 -0.30 -6.63
N SER A 279 15.17 -0.33 -6.44
CA SER A 279 15.97 0.88 -6.14
C SER A 279 15.90 1.93 -7.25
N PHE A 280 15.61 1.55 -8.50
CA PHE A 280 15.37 2.54 -9.58
C PHE A 280 14.12 3.41 -9.34
N LEU A 281 13.17 2.94 -8.53
CA LEU A 281 11.97 3.66 -8.13
C LEU A 281 12.16 4.41 -6.80
N ALA A 282 13.28 4.23 -6.08
CA ALA A 282 13.52 4.94 -4.81
C ALA A 282 13.43 6.48 -4.94
N PRO A 283 13.96 7.13 -6.00
CA PRO A 283 13.84 8.58 -6.17
C PRO A 283 12.41 9.09 -6.25
N MET A 284 11.43 8.21 -6.54
CA MET A 284 10.02 8.56 -6.56
C MET A 284 9.51 9.04 -5.20
N ALA A 285 10.00 8.47 -4.10
CA ALA A 285 9.59 8.85 -2.75
C ALA A 285 9.77 10.36 -2.52
N ASN A 286 10.83 10.95 -3.06
CA ASN A 286 11.16 12.37 -2.88
C ASN A 286 10.11 13.31 -3.47
N TYR A 287 9.65 13.04 -4.69
CA TYR A 287 8.66 13.93 -5.31
C TYR A 287 7.22 13.64 -4.86
N LEU A 288 6.98 12.48 -4.24
CA LEU A 288 5.72 12.14 -3.57
C LEU A 288 5.62 12.68 -2.13
N GLY A 289 6.70 13.23 -1.58
CA GLY A 289 6.75 13.68 -0.18
C GLY A 289 6.91 12.55 0.83
N GLU A 290 7.31 11.36 0.40
CA GLU A 290 7.54 10.17 1.26
C GLU A 290 9.04 9.89 1.50
N GLY A 291 9.93 10.60 0.80
CA GLY A 291 11.39 10.39 0.87
C GLY A 291 12.09 11.10 2.03
N ALA A 292 11.58 12.25 2.48
CA ALA A 292 12.07 12.92 3.69
C ALA A 292 11.50 12.22 4.94
N HIS A 293 11.90 10.96 5.13
CA HIS A 293 11.31 10.03 6.09
C HIS A 293 11.72 10.33 7.54
N HIS A 294 12.96 10.72 7.80
CA HIS A 294 13.39 11.15 9.13
C HIS A 294 12.62 12.40 9.57
N HIS A 295 12.57 13.42 8.72
CA HIS A 295 11.72 14.61 8.95
C HIS A 295 10.24 14.23 9.15
N HIS A 296 9.75 13.22 8.44
CA HIS A 296 8.41 12.71 8.62
C HIS A 296 8.19 12.13 10.03
N HIS A 297 9.11 11.35 10.58
CA HIS A 297 8.99 10.82 11.94
C HIS A 297 8.97 11.91 13.00
N ASP A 298 9.73 12.99 12.82
CA ASP A 298 9.72 14.16 13.72
C ASP A 298 8.45 15.02 13.58
N HIS A 299 7.90 15.08 12.36
CA HIS A 299 6.81 15.99 11.99
C HIS A 299 5.66 15.26 11.30
N ALA A 300 5.24 14.14 11.87
CA ALA A 300 4.34 13.19 11.24
C ALA A 300 2.98 13.80 10.84
N SER A 301 2.50 14.76 11.63
CA SER A 301 1.21 15.44 11.42
C SER A 301 1.17 16.46 10.28
N LEU A 302 2.29 16.78 9.63
CA LEU A 302 2.30 17.75 8.52
C LEU A 302 1.62 17.20 7.26
N ALA A 303 0.77 18.02 6.65
CA ALA A 303 0.11 17.72 5.38
C ALA A 303 1.00 18.03 4.17
N ARG A 304 1.92 18.99 4.29
CA ARG A 304 2.95 19.30 3.29
C ARG A 304 4.29 18.76 3.77
N ARG A 305 4.98 18.05 2.89
CA ARG A 305 6.30 17.44 3.11
C ARG A 305 7.38 18.27 2.41
N PRO A 306 8.65 18.17 2.81
CA PRO A 306 9.76 18.80 2.10
C PRO A 306 9.86 18.30 0.64
N GLY A 307 10.43 19.12 -0.25
CA GLY A 307 10.63 18.78 -1.66
C GLY A 307 9.47 19.15 -2.59
N LEU A 308 9.34 18.44 -3.72
CA LEU A 308 8.32 18.73 -4.73
C LEU A 308 6.90 18.48 -4.19
N ASP A 309 6.71 17.38 -3.46
CA ASP A 309 5.46 16.99 -2.83
C ASP A 309 4.21 17.24 -3.71
N TRP A 310 4.23 16.72 -4.94
CA TRP A 310 3.11 16.93 -5.86
C TRP A 310 1.77 16.46 -5.30
N PRO A 311 1.67 15.40 -4.46
CA PRO A 311 0.39 15.00 -3.87
C PRO A 311 -0.24 16.11 -3.02
N TYR A 312 0.55 16.87 -2.27
CA TYR A 312 0.02 18.04 -1.58
C TYR A 312 -0.49 19.10 -2.57
N HIS A 313 0.31 19.44 -3.57
CA HIS A 313 0.01 20.53 -4.50
C HIS A 313 -1.14 20.24 -5.45
N CYS A 314 -1.30 19.00 -5.91
CA CYS A 314 -2.30 18.61 -6.89
C CYS A 314 -3.56 17.98 -6.27
N PHE A 315 -3.53 17.62 -4.99
CA PHE A 315 -4.67 16.98 -4.32
C PHE A 315 -5.11 17.72 -3.06
N ILE A 316 -4.26 17.77 -2.02
CA ILE A 316 -4.67 18.38 -0.73
C ILE A 316 -4.96 19.88 -0.86
N TYR A 317 -4.09 20.61 -1.56
CA TYR A 317 -4.23 22.06 -1.72
C TYR A 317 -5.50 22.45 -2.51
N PRO A 318 -5.83 21.82 -3.66
CA PRO A 318 -7.11 22.04 -4.32
C PRO A 318 -8.32 21.70 -3.45
N LEU A 319 -8.30 20.60 -2.69
CA LEU A 319 -9.39 20.27 -1.77
C LEU A 319 -9.56 21.34 -0.68
N ALA A 320 -8.47 21.93 -0.21
CA ALA A 320 -8.51 23.00 0.78
C ALA A 320 -9.06 24.31 0.18
N ALA A 321 -8.66 24.64 -1.05
CA ALA A 321 -9.19 25.79 -1.79
C ALA A 321 -10.70 25.65 -2.07
N LEU A 322 -11.17 24.42 -2.30
CA LEU A 322 -12.59 24.08 -2.44
C LEU A 322 -13.34 23.93 -1.11
N GLN A 323 -12.67 24.16 0.03
CA GLN A 323 -13.23 24.00 1.37
C GLN A 323 -13.75 22.58 1.69
N LEU A 324 -13.31 21.58 0.92
CA LEU A 324 -13.61 20.16 1.18
C LEU A 324 -12.76 19.60 2.33
N VAL A 325 -11.60 20.22 2.59
CA VAL A 325 -10.74 19.96 3.75
C VAL A 325 -10.31 21.29 4.40
N TRP A 326 -10.03 21.28 5.70
CA TRP A 326 -9.59 22.46 6.46
C TRP A 326 -8.60 22.08 7.56
N ALA A 327 -8.08 23.08 8.29
CA ALA A 327 -7.05 22.89 9.32
C ALA A 327 -5.83 22.09 8.80
N VAL A 328 -5.41 22.41 7.57
CA VAL A 328 -4.28 21.76 6.88
C VAL A 328 -2.97 22.15 7.58
N LYS A 329 -2.35 21.18 8.25
CA LYS A 329 -1.11 21.38 9.03
C LYS A 329 0.09 21.56 8.09
N LYS A 330 0.84 22.63 8.25
CA LYS A 330 2.05 22.93 7.47
C LYS A 330 3.17 23.32 8.43
N ALA A 331 4.42 23.09 8.03
CA ALA A 331 5.55 23.67 8.74
C ALA A 331 5.41 25.21 8.75
N PRO A 332 5.90 25.88 9.82
CA PRO A 332 5.91 27.34 9.91
C PRO A 332 6.51 28.05 8.70
#